data_AF-A0AAJ2KIT1-F1
#
_entry.id   AF-A0AAJ2KIT1-F1
#
_cell.length_a   1.000
_cell.length_b   1.000
_cell.length_c   1.000
_cell.angle_alpha   90.00
_cell.angle_beta   90.00
_cell.angle_gamma   90.00
#
_symmetry.space_group_name_H-M   'P 1'
#
loop_
_entity.id
_entity.type
_entity.pdbx_description
1 polymer ?
#
loop_
_entity_poly.entity_id
_entity_poly.type
_entity_poly.pdbx_seq_one_letter_code
_entity_poly.pdbx_strand_id
1 'polypeptide(L)'
;MSELIEIEGFTNQVLGWKAWLPPVDLNRATAGQVAVLEESHPQAKTSDYYLTLAHHPDILRQRSQAFNAIMYAPGGLSRAERELASTVVSRINRCVYCASVHAQRFEQLAKRNDVIAQVFADPHTAGTTAREKAIVQFAIDLTLEPASLNAGHINALREQGLDDAQVLDLIHAISIFAWANRLMLNLGEPVFPEV
;
A
#
# COMPACT_ATOMS: atom_id res chain seq x y z
N MET A 1 -11.24 14.47 -12.01
CA MET A 1 -10.79 13.86 -10.74
C MET A 1 -11.94 13.02 -10.24
N SER A 2 -11.66 11.84 -9.69
CA SER A 2 -12.70 11.01 -9.06
C SER A 2 -13.27 11.74 -7.83
N GLU A 3 -14.49 11.39 -7.45
CA GLU A 3 -15.18 12.02 -6.31
C GLU A 3 -14.46 11.74 -4.99
N LEU A 4 -14.61 12.67 -4.03
CA LEU A 4 -14.15 12.49 -2.66
C LEU A 4 -14.89 11.31 -2.02
N ILE A 5 -14.14 10.40 -1.40
CA ILE A 5 -14.68 9.28 -0.62
C ILE A 5 -14.36 9.54 0.86
N GLU A 6 -15.37 9.44 1.72
CA GLU A 6 -15.26 9.40 3.17
C GLU A 6 -16.24 8.35 3.71
N ILE A 7 -15.74 7.15 4.02
CA ILE A 7 -16.55 5.99 4.41
C ILE A 7 -15.85 5.24 5.54
N GLU A 8 -16.56 4.96 6.64
CA GLU A 8 -16.04 4.18 7.79
C GLU A 8 -14.69 4.70 8.34
N GLY A 9 -14.45 6.01 8.27
CA GLY A 9 -13.21 6.65 8.70
C GLY A 9 -12.03 6.51 7.72
N PHE A 10 -12.26 5.99 6.50
CA PHE A 10 -11.30 5.96 5.41
C PHE A 10 -11.63 7.05 4.38
N THR A 11 -10.59 7.54 3.71
CA THR A 11 -10.73 8.59 2.70
C THR A 11 -9.73 8.45 1.57
N ASN A 12 -10.01 9.06 0.42
CA ASN A 12 -9.06 9.25 -0.68
C ASN A 12 -8.44 10.66 -0.71
N GLN A 13 -8.60 11.47 0.34
CA GLN A 13 -7.90 12.76 0.48
C GLN A 13 -6.40 12.59 0.65
N VAL A 14 -5.61 13.55 0.16
CA VAL A 14 -4.18 13.61 0.49
C VAL A 14 -4.02 13.85 2.00
N LEU A 15 -3.37 12.91 2.68
CA LEU A 15 -3.07 12.99 4.11
C LEU A 15 -1.58 13.29 4.32
N GLY A 16 -1.28 14.02 5.38
CA GLY A 16 0.05 14.04 5.98
C GLY A 16 0.28 12.80 6.86
N TRP A 17 1.52 12.57 7.26
CA TRP A 17 1.87 11.56 8.26
C TRP A 17 2.88 12.17 9.21
N LYS A 18 2.66 12.01 10.51
CA LYS A 18 3.51 12.58 11.56
C LYS A 18 4.18 11.46 12.35
N ALA A 19 5.49 11.55 12.50
CA ALA A 19 6.25 10.57 13.27
C ALA A 19 6.05 10.74 14.78
N TRP A 20 6.08 9.64 15.51
CA TRP A 20 6.19 9.61 16.98
C TRP A 20 7.63 9.49 17.48
N LEU A 21 8.52 8.95 16.64
CA LEU A 21 9.96 8.99 16.87
C LEU A 21 10.55 10.26 16.23
N PRO A 22 11.61 10.85 16.80
CA PRO A 22 12.28 12.00 16.19
C PRO A 22 12.81 11.62 14.79
N PRO A 23 12.38 12.30 13.71
CA PRO A 23 12.94 12.06 12.38
C PRO A 23 14.41 12.50 12.31
N VAL A 24 15.17 12.00 11.33
CA VAL A 24 16.53 12.48 11.06
C VAL A 24 16.50 13.99 10.73
N ASP A 25 17.26 14.79 11.48
CA ASP A 25 17.51 16.19 11.16
C ASP A 25 18.49 16.28 9.98
N LEU A 26 18.00 16.75 8.83
CA LEU A 26 18.78 16.86 7.61
C LEU A 26 20.04 17.74 7.74
N ASN A 27 20.04 18.72 8.65
CA ASN A 27 21.22 19.57 8.88
C ASN A 27 22.35 18.82 9.59
N ARG A 28 22.04 17.67 10.20
CA ARG A 28 22.97 16.82 10.96
C ARG A 28 23.08 15.41 10.39
N ALA A 29 22.41 15.14 9.27
CA ALA A 29 22.37 13.83 8.65
C ALA A 29 23.75 13.41 8.14
N THR A 30 24.07 12.13 8.32
CA THR A 30 25.28 11.55 7.71
C THR A 30 25.14 11.43 6.20
N ALA A 31 26.26 11.34 5.48
CA ALA A 31 26.23 11.13 4.03
C ALA A 31 25.43 9.88 3.62
N GLY A 32 25.50 8.80 4.41
CA GLY A 32 24.72 7.58 4.15
C GLY A 32 23.21 7.77 4.32
N GLN A 33 22.79 8.60 5.28
CA GLN A 33 21.37 8.94 5.47
C GLN A 33 20.83 9.81 4.34
N VAL A 34 21.61 10.81 3.90
CA VAL A 34 21.23 11.66 2.76
C VAL A 34 21.12 10.84 1.48
N ALA A 35 22.11 9.98 1.20
CA ALA A 35 22.13 9.14 0.01
C ALA A 35 20.89 8.22 -0.07
N VAL A 36 20.57 7.50 1.02
CA VAL A 36 19.40 6.61 0.99
C VAL A 36 18.08 7.35 0.82
N LEU A 37 17.95 8.57 1.38
CA LEU A 37 16.76 9.39 1.19
C LEU A 37 16.58 9.75 -0.30
N GLU A 38 17.66 10.16 -0.97
CA GLU A 38 17.65 10.47 -2.41
C GLU A 38 17.33 9.24 -3.28
N GLU A 39 17.86 8.07 -2.92
CA GLU A 39 17.58 6.80 -3.59
C GLU A 39 16.14 6.31 -3.40
N SER A 40 15.50 6.67 -2.28
CA SER A 40 14.25 6.04 -1.85
C SER A 40 13.01 6.60 -2.53
N HIS A 41 12.82 7.92 -2.52
CA HIS A 41 11.62 8.57 -3.06
C HIS A 41 11.87 10.07 -3.27
N PRO A 42 11.31 10.71 -4.31
CA PRO A 42 11.52 12.15 -4.57
C PRO A 42 11.15 13.07 -3.41
N GLN A 43 10.18 12.67 -2.58
CA GLN A 43 9.72 13.42 -1.41
C GLN A 43 10.32 12.92 -0.09
N ALA A 44 11.31 12.03 -0.11
CA ALA A 44 11.84 11.39 1.10
C ALA A 44 12.41 12.40 2.10
N LYS A 45 13.09 13.46 1.62
CA LYS A 45 13.67 14.52 2.47
C LYS A 45 12.62 15.42 3.14
N THR A 46 11.36 15.37 2.70
CA THR A 46 10.26 16.15 3.28
C THR A 46 9.18 15.26 3.89
N SER A 47 9.43 13.96 4.00
CA SER A 47 8.50 12.98 4.54
C SER A 47 9.01 12.49 5.88
N ASP A 48 8.27 12.79 6.95
CA ASP A 48 8.54 12.30 8.31
C ASP A 48 8.77 10.78 8.33
N TYR A 49 8.04 10.02 7.53
CA TYR A 49 8.19 8.57 7.46
C TYR A 49 9.57 8.16 6.94
N TYR A 50 9.98 8.69 5.79
CA TYR A 50 11.30 8.40 5.22
C TYR A 50 12.43 8.91 6.12
N LEU A 51 12.29 10.11 6.69
CA LEU A 51 13.25 10.69 7.63
C LEU A 51 13.37 9.85 8.92
N THR A 52 12.27 9.25 9.39
CA THR A 52 12.29 8.35 10.56
C THR A 52 13.00 7.04 10.22
N LEU A 53 12.70 6.43 9.08
CA LEU A 53 13.36 5.18 8.66
C LEU A 53 14.84 5.36 8.33
N ALA A 54 15.26 6.58 7.96
CA ALA A 54 16.66 6.89 7.67
C ALA A 54 17.59 6.76 8.88
N HIS A 55 17.08 6.59 10.11
CA HIS A 55 17.93 6.14 11.23
C HIS A 55 18.60 4.78 10.97
N HIS A 56 18.01 3.94 10.11
CA HIS A 56 18.58 2.69 9.63
C HIS A 56 18.71 2.69 8.11
N PRO A 57 19.75 3.34 7.55
CA PRO A 57 19.84 3.60 6.12
C PRO A 57 19.87 2.32 5.28
N ASP A 58 20.54 1.26 5.73
CA ASP A 58 20.57 0.01 4.95
C ASP A 58 19.20 -0.68 4.90
N ILE A 59 18.44 -0.64 5.99
CA ILE A 59 17.06 -1.18 6.03
C ILE A 59 16.16 -0.37 5.09
N LEU A 60 16.25 0.96 5.14
CA LEU A 60 15.48 1.82 4.24
C LEU A 60 15.83 1.57 2.77
N ARG A 61 17.11 1.36 2.45
CA ARG A 61 17.52 1.04 1.08
C ARG A 61 16.90 -0.25 0.57
N GLN A 62 17.00 -1.33 1.35
CA GLN A 62 16.41 -2.63 0.99
C GLN A 62 14.88 -2.53 0.87
N ARG A 63 14.23 -1.80 1.79
CA ARG A 63 12.81 -1.49 1.70
C ARG A 63 12.47 -0.84 0.36
N SER A 64 13.14 0.25 0.03
CA SER A 64 12.82 1.08 -1.14
C SER A 64 13.06 0.32 -2.44
N GLN A 65 14.12 -0.49 -2.49
CA GLN A 65 14.40 -1.38 -3.62
C GLN A 65 13.28 -2.43 -3.80
N ALA A 66 12.91 -3.13 -2.72
CA ALA A 66 11.82 -4.10 -2.76
C ALA A 66 10.49 -3.45 -3.16
N PHE A 67 10.14 -2.31 -2.54
CA PHE A 67 8.94 -1.56 -2.87
C PHE A 67 8.89 -1.18 -4.35
N ASN A 68 9.97 -0.63 -4.90
CA ASN A 68 10.01 -0.21 -6.29
C ASN A 68 9.95 -1.40 -7.25
N ALA A 69 10.64 -2.50 -6.93
CA ALA A 69 10.58 -3.74 -7.69
C ALA A 69 9.16 -4.33 -7.70
N ILE A 70 8.39 -4.21 -6.61
CA ILE A 70 7.02 -4.74 -6.54
C ILE A 70 6.03 -3.79 -7.22
N MET A 71 6.05 -2.50 -6.91
CA MET A 71 5.00 -1.56 -7.34
C MET A 71 5.17 -1.02 -8.76
N TYR A 72 6.38 -1.04 -9.29
CA TYR A 72 6.68 -0.49 -10.62
C TYR A 72 7.28 -1.50 -11.60
N ALA A 73 7.45 -2.79 -11.22
CA ALA A 73 7.91 -3.81 -12.16
C ALA A 73 7.03 -3.88 -13.42
N PRO A 74 7.64 -3.99 -14.62
CA PRO A 74 6.90 -4.24 -15.85
C PRO A 74 6.37 -5.68 -15.90
N GLY A 75 5.26 -5.88 -16.60
CA GLY A 75 4.62 -7.19 -16.70
C GLY A 75 3.90 -7.62 -15.41
N GLY A 76 3.37 -8.83 -15.41
CA GLY A 76 2.64 -9.40 -14.28
C GLY A 76 1.34 -8.66 -13.96
N LEU A 77 1.07 -8.44 -12.68
CA LEU A 77 -0.18 -7.82 -12.21
C LEU A 77 -0.21 -6.35 -12.60
N SER A 78 -1.36 -5.85 -13.08
CA SER A 78 -1.43 -4.44 -13.47
C SER A 78 -1.18 -3.52 -12.28
N ARG A 79 -0.61 -2.35 -12.52
CA ARG A 79 -0.33 -1.38 -11.45
C ARG A 79 -1.60 -1.01 -10.68
N ALA A 80 -2.74 -0.84 -11.37
CA ALA A 80 -4.01 -0.57 -10.70
C ALA A 80 -4.41 -1.71 -9.76
N GLU A 81 -4.30 -2.98 -10.18
CA GLU A 81 -4.62 -4.12 -9.32
C GLU A 81 -3.66 -4.26 -8.13
N ARG A 82 -2.38 -3.92 -8.30
CA ARG A 82 -1.43 -3.81 -7.18
C ARG A 82 -1.93 -2.76 -6.16
N GLU A 83 -2.33 -1.58 -6.62
CA GLU A 83 -2.89 -0.53 -5.73
C GLU A 83 -4.21 -0.95 -5.07
N LEU A 84 -5.07 -1.72 -5.76
CA LEU A 84 -6.31 -2.27 -5.19
C LEU A 84 -5.98 -3.22 -4.03
N ALA A 85 -5.11 -4.21 -4.25
CA ALA A 85 -4.70 -5.13 -3.20
C ALA A 85 -4.07 -4.39 -2.02
N SER A 86 -3.22 -3.40 -2.30
CA SER A 86 -2.57 -2.54 -1.28
C SER A 86 -3.59 -1.76 -0.44
N THR A 87 -4.66 -1.26 -1.08
CA THR A 87 -5.77 -0.60 -0.40
C THR A 87 -6.53 -1.58 0.49
N VAL A 88 -6.82 -2.79 0.02
CA VAL A 88 -7.53 -3.82 0.80
C VAL A 88 -6.75 -4.21 2.05
N VAL A 89 -5.46 -4.53 1.90
CA VAL A 89 -4.60 -4.89 3.04
C VAL A 89 -4.55 -3.76 4.06
N SER A 90 -4.43 -2.52 3.59
CA SER A 90 -4.43 -1.33 4.45
C SER A 90 -5.78 -1.10 5.14
N ARG A 91 -6.89 -1.39 4.47
CA ARG A 91 -8.24 -1.31 5.02
C ARG A 91 -8.49 -2.35 6.11
N ILE A 92 -8.01 -3.59 5.91
CA ILE A 92 -8.07 -4.67 6.90
C ILE A 92 -7.20 -4.35 8.12
N ASN A 93 -5.97 -3.90 7.89
CA ASN A 93 -5.04 -3.49 8.96
C ASN A 93 -5.43 -2.16 9.64
N ARG A 94 -6.44 -1.46 9.12
CA ARG A 94 -6.86 -0.13 9.56
C ARG A 94 -5.80 0.97 9.44
N CYS A 95 -4.85 0.86 8.50
CA CYS A 95 -3.93 1.95 8.16
C CYS A 95 -4.63 2.97 7.24
N VAL A 96 -5.26 4.00 7.82
CA VAL A 96 -5.98 5.05 7.05
C VAL A 96 -5.05 5.79 6.09
N TYR A 97 -3.83 6.15 6.53
CA TYR A 97 -2.85 6.81 5.64
C TYR A 97 -2.53 5.96 4.41
N CYS A 98 -2.19 4.69 4.62
CA CYS A 98 -1.82 3.77 3.56
C CYS A 98 -3.00 3.56 2.61
N ALA A 99 -4.19 3.29 3.15
CA ALA A 99 -5.41 3.10 2.39
C ALA A 99 -5.71 4.33 1.50
N SER A 100 -5.55 5.55 2.03
CA SER A 100 -5.73 6.78 1.25
C SER A 100 -4.73 6.90 0.09
N VAL A 101 -3.43 6.70 0.35
CA VAL A 101 -2.40 6.82 -0.69
C VAL A 101 -2.66 5.83 -1.82
N HIS A 102 -2.98 4.58 -1.49
CA HIS A 102 -3.20 3.54 -2.49
C HIS A 102 -4.53 3.68 -3.22
N ALA A 103 -5.58 4.18 -2.54
CA ALA A 103 -6.83 4.60 -3.20
C ALA A 103 -6.57 5.67 -4.27
N GLN A 104 -5.85 6.73 -3.92
CA GLN A 104 -5.52 7.80 -4.88
C GLN A 104 -4.70 7.28 -6.07
N ARG A 105 -3.75 6.37 -5.83
CA ARG A 105 -2.96 5.77 -6.91
C ARG A 105 -3.81 4.86 -7.80
N PHE A 106 -4.70 4.06 -7.22
CA PHE A 106 -5.68 3.28 -7.98
C PHE A 106 -6.50 4.18 -8.89
N GLU A 107 -7.08 5.26 -8.35
CA GLU A 107 -7.92 6.20 -9.10
C GLU A 107 -7.17 6.88 -10.25
N GLN A 108 -5.93 7.28 -10.00
CA GLN A 108 -5.06 7.88 -11.01
C GLN A 108 -4.79 6.92 -12.17
N LEU A 109 -4.66 5.61 -11.91
CA LEU A 109 -4.35 4.60 -12.92
C LEU A 109 -5.60 4.07 -13.62
N ALA A 110 -6.62 3.70 -12.86
CA ALA A 110 -7.86 3.09 -13.33
C ALA A 110 -8.90 4.11 -13.83
N LYS A 111 -8.72 5.40 -13.51
CA LYS A 111 -9.65 6.50 -13.84
C LYS A 111 -11.06 6.31 -13.27
N ARG A 112 -11.17 5.63 -12.13
CA ARG A 112 -12.41 5.32 -11.40
C ARG A 112 -12.11 5.02 -9.93
N ASN A 113 -13.12 5.10 -9.06
CA ASN A 113 -12.98 4.93 -7.60
C ASN A 113 -14.09 4.07 -6.96
N ASP A 114 -15.00 3.49 -7.75
CA ASP A 114 -16.16 2.74 -7.26
C ASP A 114 -15.79 1.45 -6.51
N VAL A 115 -14.77 0.71 -6.96
CA VAL A 115 -14.25 -0.42 -6.17
C VAL A 115 -13.59 0.03 -4.86
N ILE A 116 -12.96 1.21 -4.84
CA ILE A 116 -12.37 1.76 -3.62
C ILE A 116 -13.46 2.14 -2.61
N ALA A 117 -14.55 2.75 -3.07
CA ALA A 117 -15.71 3.04 -2.23
C ALA A 117 -16.29 1.75 -1.61
N GLN A 118 -16.40 0.67 -2.41
CA GLN A 118 -16.82 -0.64 -1.90
C GLN A 118 -15.84 -1.19 -0.86
N VAL A 119 -14.53 -1.14 -1.12
CA VAL A 119 -13.50 -1.60 -0.17
C VAL A 119 -13.58 -0.83 1.15
N PHE A 120 -13.78 0.48 1.12
CA PHE A 120 -13.88 1.29 2.34
C PHE A 120 -15.15 0.97 3.13
N ALA A 121 -16.29 0.79 2.46
CA ALA A 121 -17.57 0.42 3.07
C ALA A 121 -17.50 -0.97 3.72
N ASP A 122 -17.22 -2.00 2.93
CA ASP A 122 -17.05 -3.37 3.40
C ASP A 122 -16.16 -4.16 2.43
N PRO A 123 -14.90 -4.46 2.79
CA PRO A 123 -13.98 -5.16 1.91
C PRO A 123 -14.45 -6.57 1.54
N HIS A 124 -15.26 -7.24 2.37
CA HIS A 124 -15.71 -8.62 2.08
C HIS A 124 -16.76 -8.70 0.95
N THR A 125 -17.40 -7.57 0.62
CA THR A 125 -18.37 -7.51 -0.49
C THR A 125 -17.83 -6.76 -1.70
N ALA A 126 -16.60 -6.25 -1.61
CA ALA A 126 -16.02 -5.35 -2.60
C ALA A 126 -15.48 -6.05 -3.85
N GLY A 127 -15.56 -5.36 -4.99
CA GLY A 127 -15.11 -5.79 -6.30
C GLY A 127 -16.21 -5.60 -7.34
N THR A 128 -15.93 -4.85 -8.40
CA THR A 128 -16.91 -4.55 -9.45
C THR A 128 -16.89 -5.59 -10.58
N THR A 129 -15.82 -6.41 -10.62
CA THR A 129 -15.68 -7.54 -11.53
C THR A 129 -15.36 -8.81 -10.73
N ALA A 130 -15.57 -9.99 -11.33
CA ALA A 130 -15.22 -11.26 -10.68
C ALA A 130 -13.71 -11.36 -10.38
N ARG A 131 -12.87 -10.78 -11.25
CA ARG A 131 -11.43 -10.68 -11.06
C ARG A 131 -11.05 -9.80 -9.87
N GLU A 132 -11.64 -8.61 -9.77
CA GLU A 132 -11.41 -7.73 -8.61
C GLU A 132 -11.88 -8.38 -7.31
N LYS A 133 -13.03 -9.05 -7.31
CA LYS A 133 -13.53 -9.80 -6.13
C LYS A 133 -12.53 -10.87 -5.69
N ALA A 134 -11.96 -11.63 -6.62
CA ALA A 134 -10.98 -12.65 -6.30
C ALA A 134 -9.67 -12.05 -5.75
N ILE A 135 -9.21 -10.92 -6.31
CA ILE A 135 -8.05 -10.18 -5.80
C ILE A 135 -8.30 -9.66 -4.37
N VAL A 136 -9.46 -9.06 -4.14
CA VAL A 136 -9.88 -8.53 -2.82
C VAL A 136 -9.96 -9.67 -1.81
N GLN A 137 -10.65 -10.76 -2.13
CA GLN A 137 -10.81 -11.90 -1.24
C GLN A 137 -9.44 -12.50 -0.87
N PHE A 138 -8.57 -12.74 -1.86
CA PHE A 138 -7.24 -13.26 -1.60
C PHE A 138 -6.39 -12.31 -0.74
N ALA A 139 -6.50 -11.00 -0.93
CA ALA A 139 -5.81 -10.00 -0.11
C ALA A 139 -6.31 -10.01 1.34
N ILE A 140 -7.60 -10.20 1.57
CA ILE A 140 -8.19 -10.36 2.90
C ILE A 140 -7.65 -11.62 3.57
N ASP A 141 -7.77 -12.77 2.90
CA ASP A 141 -7.37 -14.07 3.43
C ASP A 141 -5.88 -14.08 3.80
N LEU A 142 -5.02 -13.57 2.91
CA LEU A 142 -3.57 -13.53 3.16
C LEU A 142 -3.21 -12.56 4.29
N THR A 143 -4.00 -11.51 4.52
CA THR A 143 -3.77 -10.56 5.61
C THR A 143 -4.20 -11.11 6.96
N LEU A 144 -5.37 -11.76 7.03
CA LEU A 144 -5.96 -12.24 8.28
C LEU A 144 -5.43 -13.61 8.70
N GLU A 145 -5.35 -14.54 7.75
CA GLU A 145 -5.06 -15.95 8.02
C GLU A 145 -4.07 -16.53 6.99
N PRO A 146 -2.84 -16.01 6.88
CA PRO A 146 -1.87 -16.46 5.87
C PRO A 146 -1.60 -17.98 5.88
N ALA A 147 -1.76 -18.63 7.03
CA ALA A 147 -1.57 -20.06 7.21
C ALA A 147 -2.72 -20.94 6.68
N SER A 148 -3.91 -20.37 6.43
CA SER A 148 -5.07 -21.11 5.89
C SER A 148 -5.06 -21.18 4.36
N LEU A 149 -4.27 -20.33 3.70
CA LEU A 149 -4.12 -20.36 2.25
C LEU A 149 -3.50 -21.67 1.78
N ASN A 150 -4.02 -22.15 0.67
CA ASN A 150 -3.61 -23.38 0.02
C ASN A 150 -3.73 -23.24 -1.50
N ALA A 151 -3.34 -24.28 -2.25
CA ALA A 151 -3.37 -24.28 -3.70
C ALA A 151 -4.75 -23.94 -4.32
N GLY A 152 -5.85 -24.21 -3.61
CA GLY A 152 -7.20 -23.86 -4.05
C GLY A 152 -7.41 -22.34 -4.18
N HIS A 153 -6.81 -21.55 -3.27
CA HIS A 153 -6.90 -20.08 -3.33
C HIS A 153 -6.18 -19.53 -4.57
N ILE A 154 -5.04 -20.13 -4.92
CA ILE A 154 -4.30 -19.79 -6.15
C ILE A 154 -5.10 -20.19 -7.40
N ASN A 155 -5.73 -21.37 -7.38
CA ASN A 155 -6.56 -21.80 -8.50
C ASN A 155 -7.79 -20.90 -8.72
N ALA A 156 -8.41 -20.42 -7.64
CA ALA A 156 -9.51 -19.45 -7.74
C ALA A 156 -9.09 -18.14 -8.43
N LEU A 157 -7.85 -17.67 -8.22
CA LEU A 157 -7.30 -16.53 -8.97
C LEU A 157 -7.10 -16.88 -10.46
N ARG A 158 -6.56 -18.07 -10.76
CA ARG A 158 -6.36 -18.54 -12.14
C ARG A 158 -7.67 -18.67 -12.92
N GLU A 159 -8.74 -19.09 -12.26
CA GLU A 159 -10.10 -19.12 -12.84
C GLU A 159 -10.59 -17.73 -13.27
N GLN A 160 -10.08 -16.66 -12.65
CA GLN A 160 -10.32 -15.27 -13.05
C GLN A 160 -9.25 -14.71 -14.00
N GLY A 161 -8.47 -15.60 -14.62
CA GLY A 161 -7.47 -15.28 -15.63
C GLY A 161 -6.19 -14.67 -15.07
N LEU A 162 -5.87 -14.85 -13.78
CA LEU A 162 -4.54 -14.49 -13.27
C LEU A 162 -3.54 -15.56 -13.65
N ASP A 163 -2.46 -15.18 -14.34
CA ASP A 163 -1.33 -16.07 -14.56
C ASP A 163 -0.41 -16.18 -13.32
N ASP A 164 0.57 -17.07 -13.37
CA ASP A 164 1.47 -17.32 -12.23
C ASP A 164 2.29 -16.10 -11.82
N ALA A 165 2.71 -15.27 -12.79
CA ALA A 165 3.44 -14.04 -12.50
C ALA A 165 2.53 -13.00 -11.82
N GLN A 166 1.28 -12.90 -12.25
CA GLN A 166 0.26 -12.05 -11.65
C GLN A 166 -0.07 -12.46 -10.20
N VAL A 167 -0.17 -13.77 -9.94
CA VAL A 167 -0.38 -14.28 -8.58
C VAL A 167 0.82 -13.97 -7.68
N LEU A 168 2.04 -14.16 -8.19
CA LEU A 168 3.26 -13.84 -7.45
C LEU A 168 3.36 -12.35 -7.10
N ASP A 169 3.09 -11.48 -8.07
CA ASP A 169 3.04 -10.02 -7.87
C ASP A 169 1.98 -9.61 -6.85
N LEU A 170 0.80 -10.24 -6.89
CA LEU A 170 -0.29 -9.99 -5.93
C LEU A 170 0.18 -10.30 -4.50
N ILE A 171 0.78 -11.47 -4.29
CA ILE A 171 1.31 -11.88 -2.98
C ILE A 171 2.38 -10.90 -2.50
N HIS A 172 3.29 -10.48 -3.38
CA HIS A 172 4.32 -9.51 -3.04
C HIS A 172 3.76 -8.14 -2.67
N ALA A 173 2.78 -7.63 -3.41
CA ALA A 173 2.08 -6.38 -3.10
C ALA A 173 1.40 -6.48 -1.72
N ILE A 174 0.67 -7.56 -1.47
CA ILE A 174 0.02 -7.77 -0.16
C ILE A 174 1.05 -7.80 0.97
N SER A 175 2.14 -8.54 0.79
CA SER A 175 3.19 -8.74 1.80
C SER A 175 3.94 -7.45 2.13
N ILE A 176 4.32 -6.66 1.12
CA ILE A 176 5.05 -5.40 1.36
C ILE A 176 4.17 -4.37 2.06
N PHE A 177 2.86 -4.34 1.81
CA PHE A 177 1.95 -3.44 2.53
C PHE A 177 1.56 -3.95 3.90
N ALA A 178 1.49 -5.26 4.12
CA ALA A 178 1.40 -5.80 5.47
C ALA A 178 2.60 -5.33 6.32
N TRP A 179 3.81 -5.32 5.75
CA TRP A 179 4.99 -4.77 6.43
C TRP A 179 4.92 -3.23 6.60
N ALA A 180 4.61 -2.50 5.53
CA ALA A 180 4.53 -1.03 5.57
C ALA A 180 3.45 -0.54 6.54
N ASN A 181 2.27 -1.16 6.58
CA ASN A 181 1.20 -0.82 7.51
C ASN A 181 1.67 -0.94 8.96
N ARG A 182 2.43 -2.00 9.31
CA ARG A 182 2.98 -2.18 10.66
C ARG A 182 3.90 -1.03 11.04
N LEU A 183 4.73 -0.52 10.12
CA LEU A 183 5.57 0.64 10.39
C LEU A 183 4.74 1.93 10.50
N MET A 184 3.83 2.16 9.55
CA MET A 184 3.02 3.39 9.50
C MET A 184 2.07 3.54 10.69
N LEU A 185 1.53 2.44 11.21
CA LEU A 185 0.62 2.42 12.36
C LEU A 185 1.33 2.55 13.71
N ASN A 186 2.58 2.11 13.80
CA ASN A 186 3.26 1.98 15.09
C ASN A 186 4.43 2.95 15.27
N LEU A 187 4.72 3.78 14.27
CA LEU A 187 5.75 4.83 14.33
C LEU A 187 5.18 6.24 14.16
N GLY A 188 3.87 6.40 14.01
CA GLY A 188 3.24 7.69 13.73
C GLY A 188 1.75 7.58 13.46
N GLU A 189 1.17 8.68 12.98
CA GLU A 189 -0.27 8.82 12.74
C GLU A 189 -0.58 9.64 11.48
N PRO A 190 -1.73 9.40 10.81
CA PRO A 190 -2.20 10.26 9.72
C PRO A 190 -2.54 11.68 10.24
N VAL A 191 -2.20 12.68 9.44
CA VAL A 191 -2.61 14.07 9.65
C VAL A 191 -3.59 14.46 8.54
N PHE A 192 -4.81 14.82 8.94
CA PHE A 192 -5.85 15.24 7.99
C PHE A 192 -5.64 16.70 7.59
N PRO A 193 -6.01 17.08 6.34
CA PRO A 193 -6.00 18.48 5.94
C PRO A 193 -6.91 19.32 6.85
N GLU A 194 -6.50 20.56 7.12
CA GLU A 194 -7.37 21.53 7.79
C GLU A 194 -8.57 21.85 6.88
N VAL A 195 -9.77 21.91 7.47
CA VAL A 195 -11.06 22.20 6.78
C VAL A 195 -11.17 23.67 6.43
#